data_AF-A0A368EYY4-F1
#
_entry.id   AF-A0A368EYY4-F1
#
_cell.length_a   1.000
_cell.length_b   1.000
_cell.length_c   1.000
_cell.angle_alpha   90.00
_cell.angle_beta   90.00
_cell.angle_gamma   90.00
#
_symmetry.space_group_name_H-M   'P 1'
#
loop_
_entity.id
_entity.type
_entity.pdbx_description
1 polymer ?
#
loop_
_entity_poly.entity_id
_entity_poly.type
_entity_poly.pdbx_seq_one_letter_code
_entity_poly.pdbx_strand_id
1 'polypeptide(L)'
;MLEVLAQRLKNYLCSICLGAKLNCEAAGRNIAIASDVWLALADLGHKMDQLPGYLRHLRVTGTIAIAPPRERQEPPILPPMLVGQSRPHPPYVHEFFPAFPEPHTYIHTEISGEPDLTYEAVRKTAAQRRREMERSLINYMMCMHAHTTLFPQFESKVRNEAKQYLRDVERERDFRKQRAEAIKAGIIEDKYSDRAGVDSDEDSESDKDEMVSDGDLEEVAETEMNMMLQRIPATCTVEFSLLFIHTLIEITKLLCFSKYITNSFSLKRIGSGG
;
A
#
# COMPACT_ATOMS: atom_id res chain seq x y z
N MET A 1 -3.71 4.09 -30.90
CA MET A 1 -4.90 4.21 -31.79
C MET A 1 -5.77 2.96 -31.80
N LEU A 2 -5.20 1.75 -31.85
CA LEU A 2 -5.97 0.50 -31.88
C LEU A 2 -6.80 0.26 -30.61
N GLU A 3 -6.29 0.66 -29.45
CA GLU A 3 -7.00 0.58 -28.16
C GLU A 3 -8.27 1.42 -28.14
N VAL A 4 -8.21 2.65 -28.68
CA VAL A 4 -9.37 3.53 -28.79
C VAL A 4 -10.42 2.91 -29.71
N LEU A 5 -10.00 2.29 -30.82
CA LEU A 5 -10.89 1.57 -31.73
C LEU A 5 -11.52 0.36 -31.04
N ALA A 6 -10.75 -0.42 -30.28
CA ALA A 6 -11.24 -1.57 -29.51
C ALA A 6 -12.25 -1.14 -28.44
N GLN A 7 -11.99 -0.04 -27.73
CA GLN A 7 -12.91 0.53 -26.75
C GLN A 7 -14.19 1.06 -27.42
N ARG A 8 -14.09 1.68 -28.59
CA ARG A 8 -15.25 2.11 -29.38
C ARG A 8 -16.07 0.91 -29.87
N LEU A 9 -15.42 -0.16 -30.32
CA LEU A 9 -16.07 -1.41 -30.71
C LEU A 9 -16.81 -2.05 -29.54
N LYS A 10 -16.20 -2.09 -28.35
CA LYS A 10 -16.85 -2.58 -27.13
C LYS A 10 -18.11 -1.76 -26.80
N ASN A 11 -17.99 -0.44 -26.78
CA ASN A 11 -19.13 0.43 -26.47
C ASN A 11 -20.24 0.31 -27.52
N TYR A 12 -19.88 0.12 -28.79
CA TYR A 12 -20.80 -0.12 -29.87
C TYR A 12 -21.56 -1.45 -29.70
N LEU A 13 -20.86 -2.55 -29.35
CA LEU A 13 -21.50 -3.83 -29.03
C LEU A 13 -22.45 -3.71 -27.83
N CYS A 14 -22.04 -3.02 -26.76
CA CYS A 14 -22.91 -2.76 -25.61
C CYS A 14 -24.18 -1.99 -26.00
N SER A 15 -24.06 -1.03 -26.91
CA SER A 15 -25.21 -0.23 -27.39
C SER A 15 -26.22 -1.08 -28.15
N ILE A 16 -25.76 -2.01 -29.00
CA ILE A 16 -26.64 -2.96 -29.70
C ILE A 16 -27.34 -3.88 -28.69
N CYS A 17 -26.59 -4.44 -27.73
CA CYS A 17 -27.16 -5.32 -26.70
C CYS A 17 -28.21 -4.61 -25.84
N LEU A 18 -27.97 -3.34 -25.50
CA LEU A 18 -28.92 -2.53 -24.74
C LEU A 18 -30.20 -2.26 -25.55
N GLY A 19 -30.07 -1.90 -26.83
CA GLY A 19 -31.22 -1.72 -27.72
C GLY A 19 -32.02 -3.01 -27.89
N ALA A 20 -31.34 -4.14 -28.10
CA ALA A 20 -31.99 -5.45 -28.19
C ALA A 20 -32.73 -5.82 -26.90
N LYS A 21 -32.13 -5.54 -25.72
CA LYS A 21 -32.77 -5.76 -24.42
C LYS A 21 -34.04 -4.91 -24.26
N LEU A 22 -33.98 -3.63 -24.60
CA LEU A 22 -35.16 -2.74 -24.53
C LEU A 22 -36.29 -3.23 -25.44
N ASN A 23 -35.97 -3.71 -26.64
CA ASN A 23 -36.94 -4.30 -27.57
C ASN A 23 -37.55 -5.60 -27.01
N CYS A 24 -36.76 -6.41 -26.29
CA CYS A 24 -37.26 -7.61 -25.61
C CYS A 24 -38.22 -7.26 -24.47
N GLU A 25 -37.84 -6.30 -23.62
CA GLU A 25 -38.62 -5.83 -22.49
C GLU A 25 -39.93 -5.18 -22.96
N ALA A 26 -39.90 -4.41 -24.05
CA ALA A 26 -41.08 -3.83 -24.68
C ALA A 26 -42.06 -4.91 -25.19
N ALA A 27 -41.55 -6.07 -25.61
CA ALA A 27 -42.34 -7.23 -26.00
C ALA A 27 -42.74 -8.13 -24.81
N GLY A 28 -42.38 -7.79 -23.58
CA GLY A 28 -42.63 -8.59 -22.38
C GLY A 28 -41.82 -9.89 -22.30
N ARG A 29 -40.75 -10.03 -23.12
CA ARG A 29 -39.88 -11.20 -23.15
C ARG A 29 -38.57 -10.92 -22.41
N ASN A 30 -38.00 -11.96 -21.81
CA ASN A 30 -36.68 -11.89 -21.15
C ASN A 30 -35.56 -12.52 -22.00
N ILE A 31 -35.89 -13.09 -23.17
CA ILE A 31 -34.93 -13.73 -24.07
C ILE A 31 -34.92 -12.97 -25.39
N ALA A 32 -33.72 -12.55 -25.81
CA ALA A 32 -33.51 -11.86 -27.07
C ALA A 32 -33.57 -12.79 -28.28
N ILE A 33 -34.35 -12.39 -29.28
CA ILE A 33 -34.51 -13.07 -30.56
C ILE A 33 -33.73 -12.27 -31.62
N ALA A 34 -33.36 -12.92 -32.73
CA ALA A 34 -32.67 -12.28 -33.86
C ALA A 34 -33.39 -11.01 -34.36
N SER A 35 -34.73 -10.97 -34.32
CA SER A 35 -35.52 -9.79 -34.70
C SER A 35 -35.28 -8.59 -33.80
N ASP A 36 -35.04 -8.79 -32.50
CA ASP A 36 -34.78 -7.70 -31.54
C ASP A 36 -33.42 -7.05 -31.82
N VAL A 37 -32.43 -7.87 -32.16
CA VAL A 37 -31.09 -7.44 -32.59
C VAL A 37 -31.15 -6.76 -33.95
N TRP A 38 -31.97 -7.28 -34.87
CA TRP A 38 -32.18 -6.67 -36.18
C TRP A 38 -32.76 -5.26 -36.07
N LEU A 39 -33.78 -5.09 -35.23
CA LEU A 39 -34.36 -3.78 -34.94
C LEU A 39 -33.35 -2.84 -34.27
N ALA A 40 -32.60 -3.33 -33.27
CA ALA A 40 -31.56 -2.53 -32.63
C ALA A 40 -30.50 -2.04 -33.63
N LEU A 41 -30.09 -2.89 -34.59
CA LEU A 41 -29.17 -2.48 -35.66
C LEU A 41 -29.79 -1.46 -36.62
N ALA A 42 -31.08 -1.57 -36.92
CA ALA A 42 -31.81 -0.59 -37.72
C ALA A 42 -31.92 0.77 -37.01
N ASP A 43 -32.16 0.77 -35.69
CA ASP A 43 -32.24 1.98 -34.86
C ASP A 43 -30.90 2.74 -34.80
N LEU A 44 -29.77 2.00 -34.81
CA LEU A 44 -28.44 2.59 -34.93
C LEU A 44 -28.11 3.11 -36.36
N GLY A 45 -28.99 2.87 -37.34
CA GLY A 45 -28.86 3.38 -38.71
C GLY A 45 -28.11 2.44 -39.67
N HIS A 46 -27.97 1.15 -39.36
CA HIS A 46 -27.34 0.19 -40.27
C HIS A 46 -28.28 -0.26 -41.38
N LYS A 47 -27.76 -0.27 -42.62
CA LYS A 47 -28.47 -0.77 -43.79
C LYS A 47 -28.40 -2.30 -43.84
N MET A 48 -29.39 -2.95 -43.25
CA MET A 48 -29.42 -4.42 -43.12
C MET A 48 -29.50 -5.16 -44.47
N ASP A 49 -29.98 -4.51 -45.53
CA ASP A 49 -30.05 -5.07 -46.89
C ASP A 49 -28.67 -5.40 -47.48
N GLN A 50 -27.62 -4.71 -47.01
CA GLN A 50 -26.25 -4.88 -47.53
C GLN A 50 -25.49 -6.00 -46.82
N LEU A 51 -25.99 -6.48 -45.68
CA LEU A 51 -25.34 -7.49 -44.85
C LEU A 51 -25.09 -8.81 -45.61
N PRO A 52 -26.04 -9.38 -46.38
CA PRO A 52 -25.78 -10.60 -47.14
C PRO A 52 -24.69 -10.44 -48.20
N GLY A 53 -24.62 -9.26 -48.85
CA GLY A 53 -23.57 -8.94 -49.82
C GLY A 53 -22.19 -8.83 -49.16
N TYR A 54 -22.13 -8.16 -48.01
CA TYR A 54 -20.93 -8.06 -47.19
C TYR A 54 -20.43 -9.43 -46.71
N LEU A 55 -21.33 -10.31 -46.25
CA LEU A 55 -20.98 -11.67 -45.84
C LEU A 55 -20.43 -12.52 -46.99
N ARG A 56 -20.98 -12.38 -48.21
CA ARG A 56 -20.43 -13.07 -49.40
C ARG A 56 -19.03 -12.56 -49.73
N HIS A 57 -18.81 -11.25 -49.67
CA HIS A 57 -17.49 -10.65 -49.88
C HIS A 57 -16.46 -11.16 -48.86
N LEU A 58 -16.81 -11.15 -47.57
CA LEU A 58 -15.93 -11.66 -46.50
C LEU A 58 -15.55 -13.14 -46.67
N ARG A 59 -16.47 -13.98 -47.17
CA ARG A 59 -16.18 -15.39 -47.48
C ARG A 59 -15.14 -15.54 -48.60
N VAL A 60 -15.14 -14.66 -49.60
CA VAL A 60 -14.22 -14.71 -50.74
C VAL A 60 -12.87 -14.09 -50.40
N THR A 61 -12.84 -12.99 -49.66
CA THR A 61 -11.61 -12.29 -49.25
C THR A 61 -10.85 -13.03 -48.14
N GLY A 62 -11.47 -14.03 -47.51
CA GLY A 62 -10.89 -14.79 -46.41
C GLY A 62 -10.99 -14.03 -45.09
N THR A 63 -12.08 -14.25 -44.35
CA THR A 63 -12.22 -13.73 -42.99
C THR A 63 -11.27 -14.44 -42.02
N ILE A 64 -10.64 -13.64 -41.16
CA ILE A 64 -9.88 -14.07 -39.99
C ILE A 64 -10.76 -15.02 -39.16
N ALA A 65 -10.39 -16.30 -39.11
CA ALA A 65 -10.98 -17.24 -38.19
C ALA A 65 -10.64 -16.77 -36.76
N ILE A 66 -11.61 -16.19 -36.07
CA ILE A 66 -11.47 -15.88 -34.65
C ILE A 66 -11.41 -17.23 -33.94
N ALA A 67 -10.23 -17.59 -33.43
CA ALA A 67 -10.07 -18.78 -32.63
C ALA A 67 -11.09 -18.75 -31.47
N PRO A 68 -11.69 -19.89 -31.11
CA PRO A 68 -12.65 -19.94 -30.02
C PRO A 68 -12.03 -19.30 -28.76
N PRO A 69 -12.78 -18.45 -28.03
CA PRO A 69 -12.26 -17.81 -26.83
C PRO A 69 -11.72 -18.89 -25.89
N ARG A 70 -10.44 -18.77 -25.51
CA ARG A 70 -9.83 -19.67 -24.55
C ARG A 70 -10.65 -19.61 -23.28
N GLU A 71 -11.25 -20.73 -22.88
CA GLU A 71 -11.86 -20.86 -21.56
C GLU A 71 -10.77 -20.54 -20.54
N ARG A 72 -10.96 -19.42 -19.84
CA ARG A 72 -10.16 -19.10 -18.67
C ARG A 72 -10.49 -20.17 -17.65
N GLN A 73 -9.61 -21.16 -17.50
CA GLN A 73 -9.68 -22.09 -16.39
C GLN A 73 -9.63 -21.25 -15.12
N GLU A 74 -10.75 -21.21 -14.39
CA GLU A 74 -10.71 -20.67 -13.04
C GLU A 74 -9.68 -21.49 -12.27
N PRO A 75 -8.74 -20.83 -11.58
CA PRO A 75 -7.78 -21.56 -10.76
C PRO A 75 -8.56 -22.47 -9.82
N PRO A 76 -8.13 -23.74 -9.64
CA PRO A 76 -8.81 -24.66 -8.75
C PRO A 76 -8.95 -23.97 -7.40
N ILE A 77 -10.20 -23.87 -6.94
CA ILE A 77 -10.51 -23.27 -5.65
C ILE A 77 -9.78 -24.12 -4.62
N LEU A 78 -8.65 -23.61 -4.12
CA LEU A 78 -7.90 -24.30 -3.09
C LEU A 78 -8.86 -24.47 -1.91
N PRO A 79 -8.93 -25.67 -1.30
CA PRO A 79 -9.73 -25.85 -0.12
C PRO A 79 -9.30 -24.79 0.90
N PRO A 80 -10.23 -23.98 1.42
CA PRO A 80 -9.88 -22.99 2.42
C PRO A 80 -9.15 -23.70 3.55
N MET A 81 -8.05 -23.12 4.02
CA MET A 81 -7.32 -23.65 5.16
C MET A 81 -8.30 -23.80 6.31
N LEU A 82 -8.63 -25.03 6.66
CA LEU A 82 -9.60 -25.33 7.70
C LEU A 82 -8.98 -24.97 9.04
N VAL A 83 -9.49 -23.93 9.71
CA VAL A 83 -9.05 -23.54 11.04
C VAL A 83 -10.10 -24.04 12.03
N GLY A 84 -9.80 -25.12 12.75
CA GLY A 84 -10.68 -25.69 13.77
C GLY A 84 -11.70 -26.71 13.25
N GLN A 85 -12.67 -27.06 14.09
CA GLN A 85 -13.76 -28.01 13.78
C GLN A 85 -15.06 -27.26 13.45
N SER A 86 -15.77 -27.73 12.42
CA SER A 86 -17.10 -27.23 12.06
C SER A 86 -18.06 -27.35 13.25
N ARG A 87 -18.72 -26.25 13.63
CA ARG A 87 -19.63 -26.23 14.77
C ARG A 87 -21.02 -26.68 14.31
N PRO A 88 -21.56 -27.78 14.84
CA PRO A 88 -22.93 -28.19 14.51
C PRO A 88 -23.92 -27.10 14.94
N HIS A 89 -25.08 -27.05 14.29
CA HIS A 89 -26.16 -26.15 14.69
C HIS A 89 -26.52 -26.38 16.17
N PRO A 90 -26.68 -25.32 16.98
CA PRO A 90 -27.22 -25.42 18.31
C PRO A 90 -28.60 -26.08 18.29
N PRO A 91 -29.05 -26.72 19.40
CA PRO A 91 -30.28 -27.51 19.43
C PRO A 91 -31.57 -26.74 19.09
N TYR A 92 -31.54 -25.41 19.15
CA TYR A 92 -32.67 -24.53 18.81
C TYR A 92 -32.72 -24.14 17.32
N VAL A 93 -31.72 -24.50 16.52
CA VAL A 93 -31.68 -24.23 15.07
C VAL A 93 -31.93 -25.54 14.33
N HIS A 94 -32.90 -25.52 13.41
CA HIS A 94 -33.26 -26.68 12.60
C HIS A 94 -32.22 -26.98 11.51
N GLU A 95 -32.03 -28.26 11.20
CA GLU A 95 -31.02 -28.77 10.25
C GLU A 95 -31.27 -28.40 8.77
N PHE A 96 -32.46 -27.87 8.43
CA PHE A 96 -32.75 -27.35 7.08
C PHE A 96 -32.04 -26.03 6.78
N PHE A 97 -31.59 -25.31 7.80
CA PHE A 97 -30.84 -24.08 7.59
C PHE A 97 -29.41 -24.39 7.08
N PRO A 98 -28.81 -23.50 6.28
CA PRO A 98 -27.43 -23.67 5.87
C PRO A 98 -26.51 -23.76 7.10
N ALA A 99 -25.43 -24.53 6.97
CA ALA A 99 -24.41 -24.64 8.00
C ALA A 99 -23.87 -23.24 8.37
N PHE A 100 -23.52 -23.05 9.64
CA PHE A 100 -22.82 -21.84 10.04
C PHE A 100 -21.49 -21.74 9.29
N PRO A 101 -21.03 -20.52 8.96
CA PRO A 101 -19.73 -20.34 8.33
C PRO A 101 -18.64 -20.96 9.21
N GLU A 102 -17.66 -21.61 8.58
CA GLU A 102 -16.53 -22.20 9.28
C GLU A 102 -15.81 -21.16 10.13
N PRO A 103 -15.39 -21.50 11.36
CA PRO A 103 -14.73 -20.55 12.24
C PRO A 103 -13.43 -20.07 11.61
N HIS A 104 -13.42 -18.81 11.16
CA HIS A 104 -12.21 -18.16 10.68
C HIS A 104 -11.35 -17.72 11.87
N THR A 105 -10.05 -17.54 11.63
CA THR A 105 -8.97 -17.23 12.60
C THR A 105 -9.24 -16.07 13.59
N TYR A 106 -10.30 -15.28 13.37
CA TYR A 106 -10.69 -14.19 14.28
C TYR A 106 -11.53 -14.61 15.48
N ILE A 107 -12.00 -15.86 15.55
CA ILE A 107 -12.90 -16.27 16.65
C ILE A 107 -12.10 -16.74 17.88
N HIS A 108 -10.90 -17.31 17.71
CA HIS A 108 -9.99 -17.67 18.80
C HIS A 108 -8.53 -17.75 18.31
N THR A 109 -7.93 -16.64 17.88
CA THR A 109 -6.48 -16.55 18.06
C THR A 109 -6.27 -16.37 19.55
N GLU A 110 -5.97 -17.47 20.27
CA GLU A 110 -5.33 -17.35 21.58
C GLU A 110 -4.09 -16.50 21.34
N ILE A 111 -4.16 -15.24 21.77
CA ILE A 111 -3.04 -14.31 21.70
C ILE A 111 -1.96 -14.99 22.55
N SER A 112 -0.93 -15.47 21.87
CA SER A 112 0.33 -15.98 22.39
C SER A 112 0.52 -15.79 23.90
N GLY A 113 0.21 -16.82 24.70
CA GLY A 113 0.46 -16.89 26.14
C GLY A 113 -0.17 -15.78 26.99
N GLU A 114 -0.45 -16.06 28.26
CA GLU A 114 -0.65 -14.96 29.20
C GLU A 114 0.64 -14.11 29.20
N PRO A 115 0.55 -12.78 28.99
CA PRO A 115 1.73 -11.93 29.01
C PRO A 115 2.38 -12.07 30.39
N ASP A 116 3.72 -12.13 30.43
CA ASP A 116 4.44 -12.22 31.70
C ASP A 116 4.08 -11.01 32.60
N LEU A 117 3.28 -11.26 33.63
CA LEU A 117 2.79 -10.29 34.60
C LEU A 117 3.81 -10.01 35.71
N THR A 118 5.03 -10.55 35.63
CA THR A 118 6.09 -10.17 36.56
C THR A 118 6.34 -8.67 36.49
N TYR A 119 6.50 -8.03 37.65
CA TYR A 119 6.70 -6.58 37.77
C TYR A 119 7.86 -6.08 36.90
N GLU A 120 8.93 -6.86 36.80
CA GLU A 120 10.10 -6.55 35.98
C GLU A 120 9.76 -6.53 34.48
N ALA A 121 9.06 -7.54 33.97
CA ALA A 121 8.68 -7.63 32.57
C ALA A 121 7.74 -6.49 32.17
N VAL A 122 6.76 -6.17 33.02
CA VAL A 122 5.84 -5.05 32.80
C VAL A 122 6.59 -3.72 32.76
N ARG A 123 7.51 -3.49 33.71
CA ARG A 123 8.30 -2.24 33.76
C ARG A 123 9.24 -2.12 32.55
N LYS A 124 9.89 -3.21 32.14
CA LYS A 124 10.77 -3.24 30.96
C LYS A 124 9.99 -2.94 29.69
N THR A 125 8.82 -3.56 29.52
CA THR A 125 7.94 -3.36 28.35
C THR A 125 7.39 -1.95 28.30
N ALA A 126 6.93 -1.41 29.43
CA ALA A 126 6.46 -0.03 29.52
C ALA A 126 7.57 0.99 29.20
N ALA A 127 8.78 0.78 29.74
CA ALA A 127 9.93 1.63 29.45
C ALA A 127 10.35 1.54 27.98
N GLN A 128 10.30 0.35 27.39
CA GLN A 128 10.61 0.13 25.98
C GLN A 128 9.59 0.84 25.07
N ARG A 129 8.28 0.64 25.31
CA ARG A 129 7.21 1.32 24.55
C ARG A 129 7.34 2.84 24.62
N ARG A 130 7.70 3.38 25.78
CA ARG A 130 7.94 4.82 25.95
C ARG A 130 9.13 5.30 25.11
N ARG A 131 10.26 4.59 25.14
CA ARG A 131 11.43 4.93 24.32
C ARG A 131 11.15 4.83 22.82
N GLU A 132 10.39 3.81 22.40
CA GLU A 132 9.99 3.64 21.00
C GLU A 132 9.06 4.75 20.54
N MET A 133 8.09 5.14 21.38
CA MET A 133 7.20 6.27 21.11
C MET A 133 7.97 7.59 21.00
N GLU A 134 8.87 7.86 21.94
CA GLU A 134 9.72 9.05 21.94
C GLU A 134 10.61 9.08 20.68
N ARG A 135 11.24 7.95 20.31
CA ARG A 135 12.04 7.85 19.08
C ARG A 135 11.20 8.05 17.81
N SER A 136 10.03 7.44 17.74
CA SER A 136 9.13 7.56 16.59
C SER A 136 8.69 9.01 16.39
N LEU A 137 8.35 9.70 17.48
CA LEU A 137 7.99 11.12 17.43
C LEU A 137 9.17 12.00 17.00
N ILE A 138 10.37 11.76 17.53
CA ILE A 138 11.58 12.48 17.12
C ILE A 138 11.83 12.27 15.62
N ASN A 139 11.76 11.03 15.13
CA ASN A 139 11.94 10.72 13.71
C ASN A 139 10.91 11.48 12.85
N TYR A 140 9.64 11.43 13.24
CA TYR A 140 8.58 12.16 12.55
C TYR A 140 8.86 13.67 12.48
N MET A 141 9.24 14.29 13.60
CA MET A 141 9.57 15.72 13.64
C MET A 141 10.79 16.07 12.78
N MET A 142 11.79 15.19 12.74
CA MET A 142 12.99 15.37 11.92
C MET A 142 12.69 15.28 10.41
N CYS A 143 11.73 14.45 9.99
CA CYS A 143 11.28 14.39 8.60
C CYS A 143 10.46 15.63 8.20
N MET A 144 9.56 16.07 9.08
CA MET A 144 8.56 17.10 8.76
C MET A 144 9.08 18.53 8.84
N HIS A 145 10.12 18.77 9.65
CA HIS A 145 10.64 20.11 9.92
C HIS A 145 12.13 20.20 9.59
N ALA A 146 12.54 21.38 9.13
CA ALA A 146 13.95 21.68 8.94
C ALA A 146 14.69 21.58 10.29
N HIS A 147 15.72 20.73 10.34
CA HIS A 147 16.51 20.49 11.52
C HIS A 147 17.98 20.82 11.26
N THR A 148 18.72 21.16 12.31
CA THR A 148 20.16 21.40 12.24
C THR A 148 20.82 20.60 13.34
N THR A 149 21.86 19.84 13.00
CA THR A 149 22.57 19.01 13.97
C THR A 149 23.56 19.84 14.78
N LEU A 150 23.84 19.42 16.03
CA LEU A 150 24.83 20.08 16.88
C LEU A 150 26.28 19.86 16.41
N PHE A 151 26.51 18.85 15.56
CA PHE A 151 27.85 18.44 15.10
C PHE A 151 27.93 18.39 13.56
N PRO A 152 28.21 19.53 12.89
CA PRO A 152 28.21 19.62 11.43
C PRO A 152 29.22 18.69 10.73
N GLN A 153 30.38 18.45 11.36
CA GLN A 153 31.41 17.56 10.83
C GLN A 153 30.96 16.09 10.83
N PHE A 154 30.20 15.70 11.84
CA PHE A 154 29.65 14.34 11.94
C PHE A 154 28.56 14.13 10.90
N GLU A 155 27.68 15.11 10.71
CA GLU A 155 26.66 15.09 9.66
C GLU A 155 27.28 14.93 8.27
N SER A 156 28.31 15.73 7.94
CA SER A 156 29.02 15.59 6.66
C SER A 156 29.63 14.20 6.48
N LYS A 157 30.14 13.59 7.55
CA LYS A 157 30.70 12.23 7.49
C LYS A 157 29.62 11.18 7.20
N VAL A 158 28.49 11.24 7.90
CA VAL A 158 27.36 10.30 7.68
C VAL A 158 26.77 10.49 6.29
N ARG A 159 26.64 11.73 5.83
CA ARG A 159 26.20 12.07 4.47
C ARG A 159 27.12 11.46 3.41
N ASN A 160 28.43 11.58 3.61
CA ASN A 160 29.41 11.02 2.69
C ASN A 160 29.39 9.49 2.68
N GLU A 161 29.18 8.87 3.83
CA GLU A 161 29.05 7.43 3.96
C GLU A 161 27.78 6.91 3.29
N ALA A 162 26.65 7.61 3.44
CA ALA A 162 25.42 7.27 2.74
C ALA A 162 25.56 7.35 1.22
N LYS A 163 26.22 8.40 0.73
CA LYS A 163 26.55 8.54 -0.70
C LYS A 163 27.55 7.49 -1.20
N GLN A 164 28.41 6.96 -0.34
CA GLN A 164 29.28 5.84 -0.70
C GLN A 164 28.47 4.55 -0.78
N TYR A 165 27.63 4.28 0.21
CA TYR A 165 26.77 3.10 0.24
C TYR A 165 25.86 3.00 -0.99
N LEU A 166 25.20 4.09 -1.40
CA LEU A 166 24.35 4.08 -2.58
C LEU A 166 25.13 3.82 -3.87
N ARG A 167 26.33 4.39 -3.99
CA ARG A 167 27.25 4.07 -5.09
C ARG A 167 27.71 2.62 -5.09
N ASP A 168 27.81 1.98 -3.93
CA ASP A 168 28.18 0.57 -3.81
C ASP A 168 27.01 -0.33 -4.24
N VAL A 169 25.79 0.03 -3.85
CA VAL A 169 24.54 -0.66 -4.22
C VAL A 169 24.27 -0.56 -5.73
N GLU A 170 24.42 0.64 -6.31
CA GLU A 170 24.23 0.86 -7.75
C GLU A 170 25.25 0.08 -8.56
N ARG A 171 26.53 0.10 -8.15
CA ARG A 171 27.57 -0.74 -8.76
C ARG A 171 27.19 -2.22 -8.71
N GLU A 172 26.72 -2.72 -7.57
CA GLU A 172 26.29 -4.11 -7.44
C GLU A 172 25.08 -4.43 -8.35
N ARG A 173 24.14 -3.50 -8.50
CA ARG A 173 23.01 -3.63 -9.44
C ARG A 173 23.50 -3.73 -10.88
N ASP A 174 24.46 -2.90 -11.28
CA ASP A 174 25.04 -2.92 -12.62
C ASP A 174 25.85 -4.19 -12.87
N PHE A 175 26.64 -4.64 -11.89
CA PHE A 175 27.33 -5.93 -11.98
C PHE A 175 26.34 -7.09 -12.11
N ARG A 176 25.21 -7.05 -11.39
CA ARG A 176 24.15 -8.05 -11.49
C ARG A 176 23.47 -8.03 -12.87
N LYS A 177 23.18 -6.83 -13.41
CA LYS A 177 22.62 -6.67 -14.77
C LYS A 177 23.57 -7.18 -15.84
N GLN A 178 24.84 -6.75 -15.83
CA GLN A 178 25.87 -7.21 -16.77
C GLN A 178 26.08 -8.73 -16.71
N ARG A 179 26.06 -9.31 -15.51
CA ARG A 179 26.13 -10.77 -15.33
C ARG A 179 24.91 -11.48 -15.93
N ALA A 180 23.70 -10.98 -15.69
CA ALA A 180 22.47 -11.54 -16.23
C ALA A 180 22.43 -11.44 -17.77
N GLU A 181 22.90 -10.33 -18.34
CA GLU A 181 23.03 -10.12 -19.78
C GLU A 181 24.06 -11.06 -20.41
N ALA A 182 25.21 -11.27 -19.75
CA ALA A 182 26.24 -12.20 -20.22
C ALA A 182 25.77 -13.67 -20.19
N ILE A 183 24.94 -14.04 -19.20
CA ILE A 183 24.27 -15.35 -19.14
C ILE A 183 23.24 -15.46 -20.27
N LYS A 184 22.38 -14.45 -20.46
CA LYS A 184 21.37 -14.40 -21.52
C LYS A 184 21.98 -14.42 -22.93
N ALA A 185 23.14 -13.80 -23.11
CA ALA A 185 23.90 -13.79 -24.36
C ALA A 185 24.74 -15.06 -24.59
N GLY A 186 24.77 -16.00 -23.64
CA GLY A 186 25.47 -17.27 -23.76
C GLY A 186 27.00 -17.18 -23.77
N ILE A 187 27.57 -16.07 -23.27
CA ILE A 187 29.03 -15.84 -23.21
C ILE A 187 29.65 -16.56 -22.01
N ILE A 188 28.85 -16.76 -20.95
CA ILE A 188 29.24 -17.47 -19.72
C ILE A 188 28.40 -18.75 -19.62
N GLU A 189 29.05 -19.91 -19.50
CA GLU A 189 28.35 -21.16 -19.16
C GLU A 189 27.85 -21.10 -17.71
N ASP A 190 26.55 -21.30 -17.51
CA ASP A 190 25.94 -21.37 -16.19
C ASP A 190 26.33 -22.70 -15.51
N LYS A 191 27.48 -22.73 -14.85
CA LYS A 191 28.00 -23.94 -14.17
C LYS A 191 27.19 -24.35 -12.94
N TYR A 192 26.03 -23.74 -12.69
CA TYR A 192 25.16 -24.03 -11.56
C TYR A 192 23.68 -24.25 -11.95
N SER A 193 23.38 -24.62 -13.19
CA SER A 193 22.00 -24.94 -13.58
C SER A 193 21.45 -26.27 -13.03
N ASP A 194 22.24 -27.05 -12.29
CA ASP A 194 21.83 -28.37 -11.77
C ASP A 194 21.21 -28.35 -10.35
N ARG A 195 20.74 -27.19 -9.90
CA ARG A 195 19.88 -27.09 -8.70
C ARG A 195 18.70 -26.16 -8.92
N ALA A 196 17.98 -26.40 -10.00
CA ALA A 196 16.64 -25.86 -10.19
C ALA A 196 15.71 -26.38 -9.10
N GLY A 197 15.45 -25.54 -8.12
CA GLY A 197 14.43 -25.73 -7.10
C GLY A 197 14.04 -24.38 -6.53
N VAL A 198 13.01 -23.79 -7.14
CA VAL A 198 12.06 -22.83 -6.52
C VAL A 198 12.63 -21.42 -6.29
N ASP A 199 12.34 -20.50 -7.22
CA ASP A 199 11.48 -19.32 -6.98
C ASP A 199 11.51 -18.41 -8.21
N SER A 200 10.41 -18.44 -8.96
CA SER A 200 10.15 -17.56 -10.10
C SER A 200 9.48 -16.28 -9.59
N ASP A 201 10.26 -15.34 -9.09
CA ASP A 201 9.80 -13.95 -8.99
C ASP A 201 10.10 -13.26 -10.32
N GLU A 202 9.11 -13.28 -11.22
CA GLU A 202 9.10 -12.44 -12.41
C GLU A 202 8.85 -10.98 -11.99
N ASP A 203 9.90 -10.30 -11.51
CA ASP A 203 9.90 -8.84 -11.50
C ASP A 203 10.20 -8.34 -12.92
N SER A 204 9.12 -8.13 -13.68
CA SER A 204 9.13 -7.32 -14.90
C SER A 204 9.36 -5.85 -14.53
N GLU A 205 10.61 -5.46 -14.28
CA GLU A 205 10.97 -4.04 -14.31
C GLU A 205 11.06 -3.58 -15.76
N SER A 206 10.09 -2.75 -16.15
CA SER A 206 10.07 -2.02 -17.40
C SER A 206 11.31 -1.14 -17.54
N ASP A 207 12.04 -1.30 -18.65
CA ASP A 207 13.03 -0.35 -19.13
C ASP A 207 12.42 1.06 -19.14
N LYS A 208 12.84 1.92 -18.21
CA LYS A 208 12.67 3.36 -18.30
C LYS A 208 14.06 3.94 -18.51
N ASP A 209 14.28 4.41 -19.73
CA ASP A 209 15.47 5.15 -20.13
C ASP A 209 15.78 6.27 -19.12
N GLU A 210 17.06 6.35 -18.76
CA GLU A 210 17.64 7.32 -17.86
C GLU A 210 17.39 8.77 -18.32
N MET A 211 16.65 9.50 -17.50
CA MET A 211 16.95 10.90 -17.25
C MET A 211 17.08 11.06 -15.74
N VAL A 212 18.21 11.58 -15.28
CA VAL A 212 18.47 11.94 -13.88
C VAL A 212 17.28 12.74 -13.35
N SER A 213 16.45 12.10 -12.55
CA SER A 213 15.15 12.61 -12.09
C SER A 213 15.18 12.69 -10.57
N ASP A 214 14.43 13.63 -10.00
CA ASP A 214 14.29 13.96 -8.56
C ASP A 214 14.27 12.77 -7.57
N GLY A 215 13.99 11.55 -8.03
CA GLY A 215 14.01 10.32 -7.23
C GLY A 215 15.38 9.95 -6.66
N ASP A 216 16.49 10.25 -7.35
CA ASP A 216 17.84 9.94 -6.84
C ASP A 216 18.18 10.79 -5.60
N LEU A 217 17.62 12.01 -5.51
CA LEU A 217 17.80 12.89 -4.35
C LEU A 217 16.94 12.44 -3.16
N GLU A 218 15.78 11.85 -3.41
CA GLU A 218 14.86 11.34 -2.38
C GLU A 218 15.38 10.02 -1.78
N GLU A 219 15.88 9.09 -2.60
CA GLU A 219 16.51 7.85 -2.14
C GLU A 219 17.80 8.12 -1.34
N VAL A 220 18.58 9.12 -1.77
CA VAL A 220 19.73 9.61 -1.00
C VAL A 220 19.29 10.23 0.32
N ALA A 221 18.24 11.04 0.35
CA ALA A 221 17.74 11.66 1.58
C ALA A 221 17.17 10.64 2.57
N GLU A 222 16.43 9.63 2.10
CA GLU A 222 15.90 8.55 2.93
C GLU A 222 17.02 7.68 3.50
N THR A 223 18.03 7.37 2.70
CA THR A 223 19.17 6.55 3.10
C THR A 223 20.12 7.31 4.04
N GLU A 224 20.34 8.60 3.80
CA GLU A 224 21.04 9.53 4.71
C GLU A 224 20.31 9.64 6.06
N MET A 225 18.98 9.83 6.02
CA MET A 225 18.14 9.92 7.20
C MET A 225 18.17 8.62 8.00
N ASN A 226 18.04 7.45 7.35
CA ASN A 226 18.10 6.16 8.02
C ASN A 226 19.46 5.90 8.70
N MET A 227 20.58 6.28 8.07
CA MET A 227 21.91 6.17 8.68
C MET A 227 22.14 7.16 9.83
N MET A 228 21.59 8.37 9.74
CA MET A 228 21.59 9.34 10.83
C MET A 228 20.78 8.82 12.02
N LEU A 229 19.58 8.28 11.78
CA LEU A 229 18.68 7.77 12.81
C LEU A 229 19.21 6.54 13.54
N GLN A 230 19.98 5.67 12.87
CA GLN A 230 20.63 4.51 13.50
C GLN A 230 21.83 4.89 14.39
N ARG A 231 22.45 6.07 14.17
CA ARG A 231 23.72 6.45 14.79
C ARG A 231 23.61 7.58 15.82
N ILE A 232 22.46 8.21 15.96
CA ILE A 232 22.21 9.14 17.05
C ILE A 232 22.01 8.33 18.34
N PRO A 233 22.94 8.37 19.32
CA PRO A 233 22.63 7.86 20.65
C PRO A 233 21.46 8.68 21.21
N ALA A 234 20.49 8.01 21.84
CA ALA A 234 19.29 8.62 22.43
C ALA A 234 19.58 9.68 23.53
N THR A 235 20.85 10.00 23.76
CA THR A 235 21.37 10.91 24.79
C THR A 235 21.91 12.23 24.23
N CYS A 236 21.83 12.49 22.91
CA CYS A 236 22.43 13.67 22.28
C CYS A 236 21.45 14.62 21.58
N THR A 237 20.19 14.66 22.01
CA THR A 237 19.27 15.76 21.70
C THR A 237 19.24 16.71 22.90
N VAL A 238 20.07 17.75 22.86
CA VAL A 238 19.96 18.83 23.85
C VAL A 238 18.73 19.65 23.46
N GLU A 239 17.65 19.36 24.16
CA GLU A 239 16.39 20.10 24.19
C GLU A 239 16.64 21.60 24.47
N PHE A 240 16.81 22.40 23.41
CA PHE A 240 16.82 23.86 23.52
C PHE A 240 15.41 24.43 23.77
N SER A 241 14.36 23.59 23.61
CA SER A 241 12.95 23.93 23.76
C SER A 241 12.41 23.77 25.19
N LEU A 242 12.87 22.79 25.97
CA LEU A 242 12.37 22.58 27.33
C LEU A 242 12.84 23.63 28.34
N LEU A 243 14.01 24.27 28.14
CA LEU A 243 14.45 25.37 29.00
C LEU A 243 13.49 26.57 28.92
N PHE A 244 12.91 26.84 27.76
CA PHE A 244 11.96 27.95 27.59
C PHE A 244 10.61 27.65 28.24
N ILE A 245 10.14 26.40 28.17
CA ILE A 245 8.87 25.99 28.79
C ILE A 245 9.02 25.89 30.32
N HIS A 246 10.15 25.37 30.81
CA HIS A 246 10.39 25.26 32.26
C HIS A 246 10.62 26.64 32.91
N THR A 247 11.30 27.57 32.22
CA THR A 247 11.44 28.96 32.68
C THR A 247 10.12 29.71 32.62
N LEU A 248 9.29 29.52 31.57
CA LEU A 248 7.95 30.11 31.51
C LEU A 248 7.02 29.59 32.62
N ILE A 249 7.11 28.31 32.98
CA ILE A 249 6.35 27.71 34.10
C ILE A 249 6.84 28.24 35.46
N GLU A 250 8.15 28.39 35.66
CA GLU A 250 8.72 29.00 36.87
C GLU A 250 8.32 30.48 37.00
N ILE A 251 8.39 31.25 35.91
CA ILE A 251 7.99 32.67 35.89
C ILE A 251 6.49 32.82 36.16
N THR A 252 5.63 31.95 35.60
CA THR A 252 4.19 31.99 35.90
C THR A 252 3.88 31.60 37.34
N LYS A 253 4.63 30.66 37.93
CA LYS A 253 4.50 30.34 39.37
C LYS A 253 4.96 31.50 40.26
N LEU A 254 6.05 32.18 39.92
CA LEU A 254 6.54 33.37 40.63
C LEU A 254 5.57 34.56 40.54
N LEU A 255 4.99 34.81 39.37
CA LEU A 255 3.95 35.84 39.17
C LEU A 255 2.67 35.52 39.97
N CYS A 256 2.28 34.25 40.03
CA CYS A 256 1.11 33.81 40.79
C CYS A 256 1.36 33.92 42.32
N PHE A 257 2.57 33.57 42.79
CA PHE A 257 2.97 33.69 44.19
C PHE A 257 3.10 35.16 44.64
N SER A 258 3.63 36.03 43.77
CA SER A 258 3.70 37.48 44.03
C SER A 258 2.30 38.08 44.19
N LYS A 259 1.35 37.72 43.30
CA LYS A 259 -0.07 38.16 43.40
C LYS A 259 -0.74 37.69 44.69
N TYR A 260 -0.42 36.47 45.15
CA TYR A 260 -0.97 35.89 46.38
C TYR A 260 -0.44 36.60 47.64
N ILE A 261 0.84 36.99 47.65
CA ILE A 261 1.45 37.74 48.76
C ILE A 261 0.92 39.18 48.81
N THR A 262 0.77 39.87 47.67
CA THR A 262 0.18 41.23 47.67
C THR A 262 -1.28 41.25 48.11
N ASN A 263 -2.08 40.23 47.75
CA ASN A 263 -3.46 40.11 48.24
C ASN A 263 -3.53 39.76 49.73
N SER A 264 -2.60 38.93 50.23
CA SER A 264 -2.53 38.61 51.66
C SER A 264 -2.05 39.79 52.52
N PHE A 265 -1.19 40.67 51.99
CA PHE A 265 -0.75 41.89 52.68
C PHE A 265 -1.81 43.00 52.64
N SER A 266 -2.63 43.08 51.59
CA SER A 266 -3.75 44.03 51.51
C SER A 266 -4.86 43.69 52.51
N LEU A 267 -5.16 42.40 52.73
CA LEU A 267 -6.15 41.98 53.73
C LEU A 267 -5.71 42.19 55.19
N LYS A 268 -4.40 42.28 55.47
CA LYS A 268 -3.89 42.38 56.86
C LYS A 268 -3.75 43.82 57.38
N ARG A 269 -3.90 44.84 56.53
CA ARG A 269 -3.93 46.27 56.95
C ARG A 269 -5.32 46.77 57.39
N ILE A 270 -6.38 46.00 57.22
CA ILE A 270 -7.74 46.40 57.62
C ILE A 270 -8.08 45.96 59.06
N GLY A 271 -7.17 45.25 59.75
CA GLY A 271 -7.42 44.64 61.07
C GLY A 271 -6.59 45.16 62.25
N SER A 272 -6.03 46.37 62.20
CA SER A 272 -5.35 46.98 63.36
C SER A 272 -5.75 48.45 63.47
N GLY A 273 -6.82 48.68 64.23
CA GLY A 273 -7.45 49.96 64.49
C GLY A 273 -8.56 49.77 65.52
N GLY A 274 -8.15 49.32 66.71
CA GLY A 274 -8.94 49.25 67.94
C GLY A 274 -8.02 49.57 69.10
#